data_AF-A0A2D2Q1C0-F1
#
_entry.id   AF-A0A2D2Q1C0-F1
#
_cell.length_a   1.000
_cell.length_b   1.000
_cell.length_c   1.000
_cell.angle_alpha   90.00
_cell.angle_beta   90.00
_cell.angle_gamma   90.00
#
_symmetry.space_group_name_H-M   'P 1'
#
loop_
_entity.id
_entity.type
_entity.pdbx_description
1 polymer ?
#
loop_
_entity_poly.entity_id
_entity_poly.type
_entity_poly.pdbx_seq_one_letter_code
_entity_poly.pdbx_strand_id
1 'polypeptide(L)'
;MSVSASYRFGAHRPRVVPTTRFYGLLLLGMIWPVLTSFLPPELLPLSSLPRGELRQLLSYWPVGLGLVLMALYDLLVGALTLWDYYQSGQWQITLQRQCDPRLSIGRQNPIHLIVQIGASLPLTATTRVELYDHVPAEIQSEVPYFLFNAVPNGELTLLYHVFPPRRGTFTWSGCDVRLRSPWGLAWRQWFAALNTNVDVYPDLVGLRSLSIRLSLESSGSLRRRRHALGGTEFAELRDYHLGDDLRMIDWKATARRGRPLVRAMEPERDQLLIILLDRGRLMTATVAGLKRFDWGLNAALALALTGLRRGDKVGLGIFDKQLHTWLAPQSGDSHLGHILSHVYQCEPVFEESDYMGTVSAILGHYTRRALVVVLTEIIDEVASQELLGAMARLTPRFLPFCVALRDRHIESIAHQPLTPQAIDVPDQVTALYEQAVALDLLHQRQRAFARLEQQGVLVLDAPADQISTLLVDRYLLLKARGRL
;
A
#
# COMPACT_ATOMS: atom_id res chain seq x y z
N MET A 1 8.82 -8.01 11.84
CA MET A 1 9.69 -7.33 12.83
C MET A 1 8.86 -7.00 14.05
N SER A 2 9.40 -7.16 15.26
CA SER A 2 8.70 -6.85 16.51
C SER A 2 9.50 -5.82 17.30
N VAL A 3 8.91 -4.65 17.55
CA VAL A 3 9.50 -3.63 18.42
C VAL A 3 8.58 -3.47 19.61
N SER A 4 9.13 -3.57 20.82
CA SER A 4 8.38 -3.40 22.05
C SER A 4 8.83 -2.16 22.81
N ALA A 5 7.86 -1.48 23.41
CA ALA A 5 8.04 -0.38 24.34
C ALA A 5 7.23 -0.71 25.58
N SER A 6 7.93 -0.92 26.70
CA SER A 6 7.29 -1.13 27.99
C SER A 6 7.22 0.19 28.74
N TYR A 7 6.00 0.58 29.12
CA TYR A 7 5.83 1.68 30.04
C TYR A 7 5.77 1.15 31.47
N ARG A 8 6.73 1.58 32.31
CA ARG A 8 6.72 1.35 33.76
C ARG A 8 6.49 2.65 34.50
N PHE A 9 5.64 2.59 35.52
CA PHE A 9 5.36 3.70 36.43
C PHE A 9 6.66 4.26 37.03
N GLY A 10 6.82 5.59 36.99
CA GLY A 10 7.99 6.30 37.53
C GLY A 10 9.20 6.42 36.61
N ALA A 11 9.28 5.61 35.54
CA ALA A 11 10.40 5.67 34.58
C ALA A 11 10.23 6.76 33.50
N HIS A 12 9.02 7.30 33.35
CA HIS A 12 8.65 8.25 32.31
C HIS A 12 7.93 9.44 32.96
N ARG A 13 7.95 10.62 32.31
CA ARG A 13 7.21 11.82 32.75
C ARG A 13 5.87 11.94 32.00
N PRO A 14 4.82 11.20 32.39
CA PRO A 14 3.51 11.34 31.77
C PRO A 14 2.93 12.74 32.05
N ARG A 15 2.13 13.24 31.11
CA ARG A 15 1.33 14.45 31.31
C ARG A 15 0.02 14.07 32.00
N VAL A 16 -0.32 14.83 33.04
CA VAL A 16 -1.65 14.79 33.68
C VAL A 16 -2.57 15.66 32.86
N VAL A 17 -3.69 15.12 32.40
CA VAL A 17 -4.70 15.86 31.65
C VAL A 17 -6.03 15.78 32.41
N PRO A 18 -6.57 16.88 32.97
CA PRO A 18 -7.83 16.85 33.71
C PRO A 18 -9.00 16.46 32.80
N THR A 19 -9.98 15.72 33.32
CA THR A 19 -11.15 15.30 32.55
C THR A 19 -12.30 16.32 32.65
N THR A 20 -13.32 16.17 31.80
CA THR A 20 -14.56 16.95 31.91
C THR A 20 -15.26 16.78 33.26
N ARG A 21 -15.11 15.63 33.93
CA ARG A 21 -15.63 15.40 35.28
C ARG A 21 -14.93 16.27 36.32
N PHE A 22 -13.61 16.44 36.21
CA PHE A 22 -12.86 17.32 37.10
C PHE A 22 -13.36 18.77 36.99
N TYR A 23 -13.47 19.30 35.77
CA TYR A 23 -14.01 20.65 35.56
C TYR A 23 -15.46 20.78 36.01
N GLY A 24 -16.29 19.74 35.81
CA GLY A 24 -17.66 19.69 36.32
C GLY A 24 -17.74 19.77 37.86
N LEU A 25 -16.81 19.12 38.57
CA LEU A 25 -16.71 19.23 40.02
C LEU A 25 -16.30 20.65 40.43
N LEU A 26 -15.27 21.24 39.83
CA LEU A 26 -14.88 22.62 40.12
C LEU A 26 -16.02 23.63 39.86
N LEU A 27 -16.83 23.42 38.82
CA LEU A 27 -18.03 24.22 38.53
C LEU A 27 -19.05 24.16 39.68
N LEU A 28 -19.21 23.02 40.36
CA LEU A 28 -20.08 22.92 41.54
C LEU A 28 -19.54 23.73 42.73
N GLY A 29 -18.22 23.92 42.83
CA GLY A 29 -17.60 24.78 43.84
C GLY A 29 -18.10 26.23 43.76
N MET A 30 -18.38 26.73 42.55
CA MET A 30 -18.91 28.09 42.34
C MET A 30 -20.31 28.32 42.89
N ILE A 31 -21.01 27.27 43.34
CA ILE A 31 -22.31 27.38 43.98
C ILE A 31 -22.17 27.94 45.41
N TRP A 32 -21.04 27.73 46.09
CA TRP A 32 -20.87 28.18 47.49
C TRP A 32 -20.93 29.70 47.69
N PRO A 33 -20.26 30.53 46.88
CA PRO A 33 -20.42 31.99 46.95
C PRO A 33 -21.86 32.44 46.70
N VAL A 34 -22.60 31.76 45.82
CA VAL A 34 -24.00 32.06 45.53
C VAL A 34 -24.89 31.70 46.71
N LEU A 35 -24.77 30.49 47.26
CA LEU A 35 -25.58 30.02 48.38
C LEU A 35 -25.35 30.84 49.66
N THR A 36 -24.10 31.14 49.96
CA THR A 36 -23.75 31.93 51.15
C THR A 36 -24.14 33.40 51.03
N SER A 37 -24.29 33.94 49.81
CA SER A 37 -24.81 35.30 49.61
C SER A 37 -26.24 35.51 50.10
N PHE A 38 -27.03 34.43 50.23
CA PHE A 38 -28.39 34.47 50.78
C PHE A 38 -28.44 34.40 52.31
N LEU A 39 -27.30 34.24 53.00
CA LEU A 39 -27.26 34.23 54.46
C LEU A 39 -27.44 35.65 55.02
N PRO A 40 -28.31 35.85 56.03
CA PRO A 40 -28.50 37.15 56.64
C PRO A 40 -27.21 37.61 57.33
N PRO A 41 -26.75 38.86 57.09
CA PRO A 41 -25.50 39.37 57.64
C PRO A 41 -25.52 39.50 59.18
N GLU A 42 -26.71 39.44 59.78
CA GLU A 42 -26.99 39.53 61.22
C GLU A 42 -26.51 38.32 62.04
N LEU A 43 -26.15 37.20 61.37
CA LEU A 43 -25.63 36.00 62.04
C LEU A 43 -24.24 36.20 62.66
N LEU A 44 -23.49 37.22 62.22
CA LEU A 44 -22.24 37.64 62.84
C LEU A 44 -22.52 38.92 63.66
N PRO A 45 -22.27 38.93 64.98
CA PRO A 45 -22.60 40.06 65.85
C PRO A 45 -21.64 41.23 65.62
N LEU A 46 -21.81 41.93 64.51
CA LEU A 46 -21.05 43.13 64.10
C LEU A 46 -21.54 44.41 64.81
N SER A 47 -22.50 44.28 65.73
CA SER A 47 -23.10 45.38 66.49
C SER A 47 -22.15 45.99 67.52
N SER A 48 -21.12 45.25 67.94
CA SER A 48 -20.08 45.70 68.88
C SER A 48 -18.94 46.49 68.22
N LEU A 49 -18.89 46.57 66.89
CA LEU A 49 -17.84 47.27 66.14
C LEU A 49 -18.25 48.72 65.80
N PRO A 50 -17.33 49.69 65.98
CA PRO A 50 -17.57 51.10 65.63
C PRO A 50 -17.86 51.24 64.13
N ARG A 51 -18.72 52.20 63.76
CA ARG A 51 -19.05 52.49 62.36
C ARG A 51 -17.80 53.05 61.65
N GLY A 52 -17.31 52.34 60.65
CA GLY A 52 -16.15 52.70 59.83
C GLY A 52 -15.99 51.73 58.66
N GLU A 53 -14.99 51.96 57.79
CA GLU A 53 -14.72 51.13 56.60
C GLU A 53 -14.56 49.63 56.94
N LEU A 54 -14.01 49.34 58.12
CA LEU A 54 -13.83 47.98 58.65
C LEU A 54 -15.15 47.23 58.86
N ARG A 55 -16.21 47.92 59.33
CA ARG A 55 -17.55 47.32 59.52
C ARG A 55 -18.25 47.10 58.18
N GLN A 56 -18.01 47.94 57.18
CA GLN A 56 -18.51 47.75 55.81
C GLN A 56 -17.82 46.55 55.14
N LEU A 57 -16.50 46.42 55.24
CA LEU A 57 -15.77 45.25 54.76
C LEU A 57 -16.26 43.94 55.41
N LEU A 58 -16.46 43.94 56.72
CA LEU A 58 -16.96 42.76 57.45
C LEU A 58 -18.43 42.42 57.16
N SER A 59 -19.22 43.34 56.60
CA SER A 59 -20.61 43.05 56.18
C SER A 59 -20.69 42.12 54.97
N TYR A 60 -19.61 41.99 54.20
CA TYR A 60 -19.48 41.05 53.08
C TYR A 60 -18.96 39.67 53.52
N TRP A 61 -18.94 39.37 54.82
CA TRP A 61 -18.51 38.07 55.34
C TRP A 61 -19.25 36.86 54.74
N PRO A 62 -20.54 36.91 54.32
CA PRO A 62 -21.19 35.74 53.74
C PRO A 62 -20.55 35.37 52.39
N VAL A 63 -20.24 36.36 51.56
CA VAL A 63 -19.52 36.16 50.29
C VAL A 63 -18.09 35.70 50.55
N GLY A 64 -17.41 36.28 51.55
CA GLY A 64 -16.07 35.85 51.96
C GLY A 64 -16.04 34.40 52.45
N LEU A 65 -17.02 33.98 53.25
CA LEU A 65 -17.20 32.59 53.68
C LEU A 65 -17.43 31.68 52.47
N GLY A 66 -18.27 32.10 51.52
CA GLY A 66 -18.51 31.37 50.28
C GLY A 66 -17.25 31.14 49.45
N LEU A 67 -16.39 32.15 49.32
CA LEU A 67 -15.11 32.03 48.64
C LEU A 67 -14.14 31.08 49.38
N VAL A 68 -14.12 31.11 50.71
CA VAL A 68 -13.30 30.18 51.51
C VAL A 68 -13.82 28.74 51.37
N LEU A 69 -15.14 28.54 51.43
CA LEU A 69 -15.76 27.22 51.23
C LEU A 69 -15.52 26.69 49.82
N MET A 70 -15.60 27.53 48.79
CA MET A 70 -15.21 27.20 47.42
C MET A 70 -13.74 26.78 47.35
N ALA A 71 -12.83 27.56 47.92
CA ALA A 71 -11.40 27.24 47.90
C ALA A 71 -11.08 25.91 48.63
N LEU A 72 -11.72 25.65 49.77
CA LEU A 72 -11.58 24.37 50.49
C LEU A 72 -12.13 23.19 49.68
N TYR A 73 -13.29 23.38 49.02
CA TYR A 73 -13.89 22.39 48.15
C TYR A 73 -12.98 22.09 46.94
N ASP A 74 -12.48 23.12 46.26
CA ASP A 74 -11.60 22.97 45.09
C ASP A 74 -10.26 22.32 45.47
N LEU A 75 -9.71 22.65 46.64
CA LEU A 75 -8.52 22.00 47.18
C LEU A 75 -8.77 20.51 47.43
N LEU A 76 -9.93 20.15 48.00
CA LEU A 76 -10.33 18.77 48.21
C LEU A 76 -10.49 18.02 46.87
N VAL A 77 -11.15 18.61 45.88
CA VAL A 77 -11.28 18.04 44.52
C VAL A 77 -9.91 17.83 43.87
N GLY A 78 -9.00 18.82 44.01
CA GLY A 78 -7.62 18.71 43.55
C GLY A 78 -6.85 17.57 44.23
N ALA A 79 -6.95 17.46 45.56
CA ALA A 79 -6.31 16.39 46.33
C ALA A 79 -6.84 15.00 45.94
N LEU A 80 -8.16 14.85 45.79
CA LEU A 80 -8.78 13.60 45.31
C LEU A 80 -8.35 13.25 43.89
N THR A 81 -8.19 14.25 43.01
CA THR A 81 -7.72 14.03 41.64
C THR A 81 -6.26 13.56 41.60
N LEU A 82 -5.40 14.13 42.45
CA LEU A 82 -4.02 13.66 42.61
C LEU A 82 -3.98 12.23 43.17
N TRP A 83 -4.81 11.92 44.16
CA TRP A 83 -4.93 10.58 44.70
C TRP A 83 -5.38 9.55 43.63
N ASP A 84 -6.44 9.86 42.90
CA ASP A 84 -6.95 9.03 41.78
C ASP A 84 -5.89 8.85 40.69
N TYR A 85 -5.11 9.90 40.40
CA TYR A 85 -3.99 9.83 39.49
C TYR A 85 -2.88 8.90 39.98
N TYR A 86 -2.50 8.93 41.26
CA TYR A 86 -1.50 8.01 41.81
C TYR A 86 -1.96 6.55 41.74
N GLN A 87 -3.24 6.28 41.98
CA GLN A 87 -3.81 4.93 41.84
C GLN A 87 -3.75 4.39 40.41
N SER A 88 -3.82 5.26 39.39
CA SER A 88 -3.60 4.85 38.00
C SER A 88 -2.20 4.27 37.74
N GLY A 89 -1.23 4.51 38.63
CA GLY A 89 0.14 4.02 38.52
C GLY A 89 0.32 2.52 38.71
N GLN A 90 -0.71 1.82 39.18
CA GLN A 90 -0.70 0.37 39.34
C GLN A 90 -0.84 -0.39 38.02
N TRP A 91 -1.25 0.30 36.95
CA TRP A 91 -1.35 -0.24 35.60
C TRP A 91 -0.03 -0.06 34.85
N GLN A 92 0.48 -1.15 34.30
CA GLN A 92 1.64 -1.21 33.43
C GLN A 92 1.17 -1.65 32.05
N ILE A 93 1.41 -0.84 31.03
CA ILE A 93 1.03 -1.15 29.65
C ILE A 93 2.31 -1.31 28.84
N THR A 94 2.50 -2.49 28.27
CA THR A 94 3.57 -2.76 27.31
C THR A 94 2.94 -2.87 25.94
N LEU A 95 3.49 -2.12 24.99
CA LEU A 95 3.07 -2.13 23.60
C LEU A 95 4.13 -2.82 22.77
N GLN A 96 3.70 -3.61 21.80
CA GLN A 96 4.56 -4.20 20.80
C GLN A 96 3.93 -4.04 19.43
N ARG A 97 4.64 -3.36 18.52
CA ARG A 97 4.24 -3.28 17.11
C ARG A 97 4.85 -4.46 16.36
N GLN A 98 3.99 -5.24 15.71
CA GLN A 98 4.36 -6.33 14.84
C GLN A 98 3.84 -6.06 13.43
N CYS A 99 4.77 -6.01 12.48
CA CYS A 99 4.46 -5.86 11.07
C CYS A 99 5.44 -6.69 10.23
N ASP A 100 5.07 -6.94 8.97
CA ASP A 100 6.02 -7.48 8.01
C ASP A 100 7.17 -6.47 7.80
N PRO A 101 8.43 -6.93 7.72
CA PRO A 101 9.57 -6.04 7.49
C PRO A 101 9.55 -5.43 6.08
N ARG A 102 8.78 -6.03 5.16
CA ARG A 102 8.66 -5.62 3.77
C ARG A 102 7.17 -5.44 3.44
N LEU A 103 6.70 -4.20 3.42
CA LEU A 103 5.34 -3.88 3.01
C LEU A 103 5.27 -3.81 1.49
N SER A 104 4.08 -4.00 0.93
CA SER A 104 3.81 -3.87 -0.50
C SER A 104 3.18 -2.53 -0.81
N ILE A 105 3.75 -1.80 -1.77
CA ILE A 105 3.16 -0.57 -2.32
C ILE A 105 1.77 -0.85 -2.90
N GLY A 106 0.83 0.09 -2.75
CA GLY A 106 -0.47 0.00 -3.42
C GLY A 106 -1.38 -1.12 -2.91
N ARG A 107 -1.09 -1.69 -1.74
CA ARG A 107 -1.86 -2.76 -1.09
C ARG A 107 -2.15 -2.38 0.35
N GLN A 108 -3.23 -2.97 0.89
CA GLN A 108 -3.47 -2.96 2.33
C GLN A 108 -2.48 -3.90 3.01
N ASN A 109 -1.68 -3.36 3.92
CA ASN A 109 -0.74 -4.12 4.72
C ASN A 109 -1.22 -4.15 6.18
N PRO A 110 -1.40 -5.34 6.79
CA PRO A 110 -1.85 -5.46 8.16
C PRO A 110 -0.74 -5.08 9.14
N ILE A 111 -1.09 -4.27 10.14
CA ILE A 111 -0.24 -3.94 11.28
C ILE A 111 -0.92 -4.43 12.55
N HIS A 112 -0.19 -5.22 13.32
CA HIS A 112 -0.64 -5.75 14.60
C HIS A 112 0.00 -4.97 15.73
N LEU A 113 -0.82 -4.38 16.59
CA LEU A 113 -0.38 -3.75 17.83
C LEU A 113 -0.82 -4.63 19.00
N ILE A 114 0.15 -5.29 19.61
CA ILE A 114 -0.05 -6.16 20.76
C ILE A 114 0.09 -5.31 22.01
N VAL A 115 -0.96 -5.31 22.84
CA VAL A 115 -1.05 -4.57 24.10
C VAL A 115 -1.05 -5.59 25.24
N GLN A 116 0.01 -5.60 26.03
CA GLN A 116 0.10 -6.40 27.25
C GLN A 116 -0.14 -5.50 28.46
N ILE A 117 -1.15 -5.87 29.26
CA ILE A 117 -1.58 -5.09 30.42
C ILE A 117 -1.16 -5.85 31.67
N GLY A 118 -0.17 -5.35 32.41
CA GLY A 118 0.17 -5.83 33.75
C GLY A 118 -0.45 -4.93 34.82
N ALA A 119 -1.10 -5.50 35.84
CA ALA A 119 -1.53 -4.71 36.99
C ALA A 119 -1.56 -5.53 38.27
N SER A 120 -1.21 -4.92 39.39
CA SER A 120 -1.31 -5.51 40.74
C SER A 120 -2.69 -5.27 41.36
N LEU A 121 -3.74 -5.39 40.55
CA LEU A 121 -5.14 -5.11 40.90
C LEU A 121 -6.00 -6.38 40.77
N PRO A 122 -7.15 -6.45 41.47
CA PRO A 122 -8.10 -7.55 41.29
C PRO A 122 -8.62 -7.58 39.85
N LEU A 123 -8.84 -8.77 39.29
CA LEU A 123 -9.25 -8.99 37.90
C LEU A 123 -10.57 -8.29 37.51
N THR A 124 -11.38 -7.86 38.48
CA THR A 124 -12.63 -7.11 38.26
C THR A 124 -12.41 -5.63 38.01
N ALA A 125 -11.23 -5.09 38.35
CA ALA A 125 -10.90 -3.71 38.06
C ALA A 125 -10.82 -3.53 36.53
N THR A 126 -11.50 -2.51 36.01
CA THR A 126 -11.38 -2.15 34.60
C THR A 126 -11.00 -0.69 34.48
N THR A 127 -10.22 -0.36 33.47
CA THR A 127 -9.88 1.03 33.17
C THR A 127 -9.96 1.30 31.68
N ARG A 128 -10.30 2.53 31.31
CA ARG A 128 -10.43 2.93 29.92
C ARG A 128 -9.07 3.36 29.38
N VAL A 129 -8.69 2.78 28.25
CA VAL A 129 -7.46 3.10 27.52
C VAL A 129 -7.81 3.64 26.14
N GLU A 130 -7.23 4.79 25.79
CA GLU A 130 -7.21 5.31 24.42
C GLU A 130 -5.79 5.14 23.89
N LEU A 131 -5.68 4.62 22.67
CA LEU A 131 -4.42 4.41 22.00
C LEU A 131 -4.49 5.01 20.61
N TYR A 132 -3.45 5.76 20.24
CA TYR A 132 -3.27 6.30 18.91
C TYR A 132 -1.87 5.95 18.40
N ASP A 133 -1.80 5.16 17.32
CA ASP A 133 -0.52 4.82 16.68
C ASP A 133 -0.13 5.91 15.65
N HIS A 134 1.08 6.45 15.75
CA HIS A 134 1.57 7.47 14.80
C HIS A 134 2.08 6.80 13.54
N VAL A 135 1.20 6.69 12.55
CA VAL A 135 1.55 6.32 11.19
C VAL A 135 2.25 7.50 10.50
N PRO A 136 3.35 7.28 9.75
CA PRO A 136 3.99 8.32 8.96
C PRO A 136 2.99 9.07 8.08
N ALA A 137 3.05 10.40 8.05
CA ALA A 137 2.07 11.24 7.35
C ALA A 137 1.95 10.95 5.85
N GLU A 138 2.98 10.36 5.27
CA GLU A 138 3.05 9.98 3.86
C GLU A 138 2.27 8.70 3.55
N ILE A 139 1.95 7.89 4.56
CA ILE A 139 1.23 6.62 4.39
C ILE A 139 -0.25 6.87 4.63
N GLN A 140 -1.07 6.42 3.68
CA GLN A 140 -2.51 6.46 3.85
C GLN A 140 -2.92 5.33 4.80
N SER A 141 -3.71 5.62 5.81
CA SER A 141 -4.25 4.59 6.70
C SER A 141 -5.62 4.99 7.21
N GLU A 142 -6.38 4.00 7.67
CA GLU A 142 -7.45 4.28 8.62
C GLU A 142 -6.81 4.90 9.87
N VAL A 143 -7.47 5.88 10.48
CA VAL A 143 -6.97 6.54 11.70
C VAL A 143 -6.83 5.46 12.78
N PRO A 144 -5.61 5.09 13.22
CA PRO A 144 -5.39 3.94 14.11
C PRO A 144 -5.68 4.35 15.57
N TYR A 145 -6.91 4.76 15.81
CA TYR A 145 -7.43 5.15 17.12
C TYR A 145 -8.23 4.00 17.71
N PHE A 146 -7.82 3.55 18.89
CA PHE A 146 -8.45 2.44 19.59
C PHE A 146 -8.91 2.88 20.98
N LEU A 147 -10.14 2.51 21.32
CA LEU A 147 -10.73 2.73 22.63
C LEU A 147 -11.18 1.38 23.20
N PHE A 148 -10.61 0.98 24.32
CA PHE A 148 -10.95 -0.29 24.97
C PHE A 148 -10.89 -0.19 26.50
N ASN A 149 -11.51 -1.16 27.16
CA ASN A 149 -11.41 -1.32 28.61
C ASN A 149 -10.32 -2.37 28.89
N ALA A 150 -9.25 -1.94 29.55
CA ALA A 150 -8.17 -2.80 30.01
C ALA A 150 -8.60 -3.60 31.24
N VAL A 151 -8.29 -4.89 31.22
CA VAL A 151 -8.43 -5.84 32.33
C VAL A 151 -7.03 -6.22 32.83
N PRO A 152 -6.81 -6.41 34.14
CA PRO A 152 -5.50 -6.79 34.68
C PRO A 152 -5.00 -8.10 34.08
N ASN A 153 -3.71 -8.14 33.72
CA ASN A 153 -3.02 -9.30 33.16
C ASN A 153 -3.61 -9.83 31.85
N GLY A 154 -4.30 -8.96 31.10
CA GLY A 154 -4.84 -9.26 29.78
C GLY A 154 -3.85 -8.94 28.65
N GLU A 155 -4.04 -9.64 27.53
CA GLU A 155 -3.38 -9.36 26.25
C GLU A 155 -4.45 -9.04 25.20
N LEU A 156 -4.23 -7.98 24.42
CA LEU A 156 -5.13 -7.54 23.36
C LEU A 156 -4.33 -7.27 22.08
N THR A 157 -4.75 -7.87 20.97
CA THR A 157 -4.17 -7.62 19.65
C THR A 157 -5.11 -6.72 18.85
N LEU A 158 -4.63 -5.52 18.55
CA LEU A 158 -5.33 -4.54 17.72
C LEU A 158 -4.80 -4.64 16.28
N LEU A 159 -5.70 -4.73 15.31
CA LEU A 159 -5.38 -4.83 13.89
C LEU A 159 -5.85 -3.57 13.16
N TYR A 160 -4.96 -2.97 12.38
CA TYR A 160 -5.32 -1.94 11.40
C TYR A 160 -4.53 -2.14 10.11
N HIS A 161 -4.94 -1.46 9.05
CA HIS A 161 -4.29 -1.56 7.74
C HIS A 161 -3.66 -0.23 7.35
N VAL A 162 -2.49 -0.34 6.72
CA VAL A 162 -1.79 0.80 6.11
C VAL A 162 -1.65 0.59 4.61
N PHE A 163 -1.70 1.69 3.86
CA PHE A 163 -1.61 1.74 2.41
C PHE A 163 -0.46 2.69 2.01
N PRO A 164 0.75 2.15 1.79
CA PRO A 164 1.88 2.96 1.35
C PRO A 164 1.71 3.42 -0.11
N PRO A 165 1.76 4.74 -0.40
CA PRO A 165 1.59 5.25 -1.75
C PRO A 165 2.87 5.29 -2.58
N ARG A 166 4.04 5.11 -1.96
CA ARG A 166 5.35 5.09 -2.62
C ARG A 166 6.28 4.05 -2.00
N ARG A 167 7.27 3.60 -2.77
CA ARG A 167 8.35 2.71 -2.27
C ARG A 167 9.35 3.49 -1.43
N GLY A 168 10.20 2.74 -0.72
CA GLY A 168 11.29 3.27 0.10
C GLY A 168 11.17 2.92 1.58
N THR A 169 12.00 3.53 2.41
CA THR A 169 12.03 3.28 3.86
C THR A 169 11.19 4.32 4.59
N PHE A 170 10.33 3.84 5.48
CA PHE A 170 9.49 4.67 6.33
C PHE A 170 9.83 4.44 7.80
N THR A 171 9.75 5.50 8.61
CA THR A 171 10.07 5.44 10.04
C THR A 171 8.83 5.74 10.86
N TRP A 172 8.34 4.75 11.61
CA TRP A 172 7.28 4.96 12.58
C TRP A 172 7.89 5.42 13.90
N SER A 173 7.29 6.45 14.50
CA SER A 173 7.78 7.04 15.75
C SER A 173 7.31 6.26 16.98
N GLY A 174 6.00 6.00 17.10
CA GLY A 174 5.46 5.42 18.34
C GLY A 174 3.96 5.56 18.48
N CYS A 175 3.47 5.32 19.69
CA CYS A 175 2.05 5.46 20.00
C CYS A 175 1.84 6.46 21.13
N ASP A 176 0.82 7.31 21.02
CA ASP A 176 0.27 8.03 22.16
C ASP A 176 -0.71 7.13 22.90
N VAL A 177 -0.54 7.04 24.23
CA VAL A 177 -1.41 6.27 25.10
C VAL A 177 -2.01 7.17 26.15
N ARG A 178 -3.32 7.06 26.35
CA ARG A 178 -4.04 7.67 27.46
C ARG A 178 -4.72 6.62 28.31
N LEU A 179 -4.46 6.69 29.60
CA LEU A 179 -5.11 5.86 30.61
C LEU A 179 -6.03 6.72 31.46
N ARG A 180 -7.28 6.32 31.58
CA ARG A 180 -8.22 6.98 32.48
C ARG A 180 -7.96 6.56 33.93
N SER A 181 -8.00 7.50 34.86
CA SER A 181 -7.96 7.18 36.28
C SER A 181 -9.23 6.43 36.74
N PRO A 182 -9.17 5.62 37.82
CA PRO A 182 -10.30 4.85 38.32
C PRO A 182 -11.60 5.65 38.56
N TRP A 183 -11.52 6.84 39.17
CA TRP A 183 -12.69 7.72 39.36
C TRP A 183 -12.99 8.58 38.12
N GLY A 184 -12.08 8.57 37.15
CA GLY A 184 -12.21 9.25 35.88
C GLY A 184 -12.07 10.76 35.99
N LEU A 185 -11.34 11.26 37.00
CA LEU A 185 -11.02 12.66 37.23
C LEU A 185 -9.82 13.14 36.41
N ALA A 186 -8.89 12.24 36.08
CA ALA A 186 -7.72 12.57 35.29
C ALA A 186 -7.45 11.53 34.20
N TRP A 187 -6.84 12.00 33.11
CA TRP A 187 -6.15 11.19 32.14
C TRP A 187 -4.66 11.23 32.42
N ARG A 188 -4.02 10.09 32.24
CA ARG A 188 -2.58 9.96 32.20
C ARG A 188 -2.16 9.73 30.75
N GLN A 189 -1.43 10.68 30.19
CA GLN A 189 -0.95 10.60 28.81
C GLN A 189 0.57 10.41 28.77
N TRP A 190 1.05 9.50 27.92
CA TRP A 190 2.46 9.39 27.58
C TRP A 190 2.64 8.92 26.15
N PHE A 191 3.83 9.17 25.61
CA PHE A 191 4.25 8.67 24.32
C PHE A 191 5.12 7.41 24.51
N ALA A 192 4.73 6.31 23.88
CA ALA A 192 5.48 5.07 23.83
C ALA A 192 6.31 5.04 22.54
N ALA A 193 7.62 5.26 22.65
CA ALA A 193 8.54 5.24 21.51
C ALA A 193 8.69 3.82 20.96
N LEU A 194 8.06 3.54 19.83
CA LEU A 194 8.13 2.27 19.10
C LEU A 194 8.78 2.54 17.75
N ASN A 195 10.05 2.94 17.77
CA ASN A 195 10.78 3.27 16.55
C ASN A 195 10.87 2.03 15.65
N THR A 196 10.12 2.01 14.55
CA THR A 196 10.06 0.88 13.63
C THR A 196 10.36 1.38 12.23
N ASN A 197 11.47 0.93 11.66
CA ASN A 197 11.79 1.18 10.26
C ASN A 197 11.20 0.07 9.41
N VAL A 198 10.46 0.43 8.37
CA VAL A 198 9.82 -0.52 7.49
C VAL A 198 10.08 -0.14 6.04
N ASP A 199 10.46 -1.13 5.25
CA ASP A 199 10.75 -0.94 3.84
C ASP A 199 9.52 -1.31 3.01
N VAL A 200 9.13 -0.42 2.10
CA VAL A 200 8.03 -0.63 1.16
C VAL A 200 8.60 -1.06 -0.18
N TYR A 201 8.35 -2.31 -0.53
CA TYR A 201 8.76 -2.97 -1.76
C TYR A 201 7.68 -2.83 -2.86
N PRO A 202 8.01 -3.23 -4.10
CA PRO A 202 6.99 -3.52 -5.13
C PRO A 202 5.92 -4.51 -4.63
N ASP A 203 4.85 -4.75 -5.40
CA ASP A 203 3.70 -5.57 -4.97
C ASP A 203 4.05 -7.05 -4.71
N LEU A 204 4.66 -7.34 -3.55
CA LEU A 204 5.06 -8.69 -3.13
C LEU A 204 3.85 -9.58 -2.86
N VAL A 205 2.75 -9.01 -2.37
CA VAL A 205 1.49 -9.73 -2.17
C VAL A 205 0.94 -10.23 -3.51
N GLY A 206 0.93 -9.38 -4.53
CA GLY A 206 0.57 -9.74 -5.91
C GLY A 206 1.50 -10.80 -6.50
N LEU A 207 2.82 -10.68 -6.31
CA LEU A 207 3.77 -11.70 -6.76
C LEU A 207 3.56 -13.05 -6.05
N ARG A 208 3.27 -13.04 -4.75
CA ARG A 208 3.00 -14.26 -3.99
C ARG A 208 1.74 -14.95 -4.49
N SER A 209 0.64 -14.23 -4.67
CA SER A 209 -0.62 -14.79 -5.18
C SER A 209 -0.43 -15.37 -6.59
N LEU A 210 0.31 -14.68 -7.46
CA LEU A 210 0.67 -15.17 -8.78
C LEU A 210 1.54 -16.44 -8.70
N SER A 211 2.53 -16.48 -7.82
CA SER A 211 3.39 -17.67 -7.64
C SER A 211 2.59 -18.90 -7.23
N ILE A 212 1.58 -18.73 -6.36
CA ILE A 212 0.65 -19.77 -5.93
C ILE A 212 -0.19 -20.24 -7.11
N ARG A 213 -0.82 -19.31 -7.86
CA ARG A 213 -1.60 -19.62 -9.07
C ARG A 213 -0.78 -20.45 -10.05
N LEU A 214 0.43 -20.01 -10.39
CA LEU A 214 1.31 -20.71 -11.34
C LEU A 214 1.71 -22.10 -10.84
N SER A 215 1.94 -22.25 -9.54
CA SER A 215 2.26 -23.54 -8.92
C SER A 215 1.07 -24.50 -8.99
N LEU A 216 -0.13 -24.04 -8.69
CA LEU A 216 -1.37 -24.83 -8.81
C LEU A 216 -1.66 -25.24 -10.26
N GLU A 217 -1.44 -24.33 -11.21
CA GLU A 217 -1.53 -24.64 -12.64
C GLU A 217 -0.53 -25.74 -13.05
N SER A 218 0.63 -25.83 -12.40
CA SER A 218 1.69 -26.80 -12.66
C SER A 218 1.49 -28.18 -12.02
N SER A 219 0.86 -28.25 -10.85
CA SER A 219 0.79 -29.48 -10.04
C SER A 219 -0.45 -30.35 -10.29
N GLY A 220 -1.42 -29.90 -11.09
CA GLY A 220 -2.71 -30.59 -11.28
C GLY A 220 -2.89 -31.39 -12.60
N SER A 221 -4.08 -31.99 -12.75
CA SER A 221 -4.58 -32.66 -13.97
C SER A 221 -4.55 -31.78 -15.23
N LEU A 222 -4.37 -30.48 -15.07
CA LEU A 222 -4.12 -29.47 -16.12
C LEU A 222 -2.80 -29.70 -16.89
N ARG A 223 -1.85 -30.47 -16.35
CA ARG A 223 -0.66 -30.93 -17.11
C ARG A 223 -1.07 -31.68 -18.39
N ARG A 224 -2.21 -32.40 -18.36
CA ARG A 224 -2.73 -33.20 -19.48
C ARG A 224 -3.32 -32.34 -20.62
N ARG A 225 -3.81 -31.13 -20.32
CA ARG A 225 -4.31 -30.16 -21.34
C ARG A 225 -3.18 -29.44 -22.10
N ARG A 226 -1.98 -29.36 -21.53
CA ARG A 226 -0.83 -28.66 -22.17
C ARG A 226 -0.27 -29.41 -23.37
N HIS A 227 -0.25 -30.74 -23.32
CA HIS A 227 0.21 -31.55 -24.45
C HIS A 227 -0.68 -31.44 -25.70
N ALA A 228 -1.89 -30.88 -25.57
CA ALA A 228 -2.80 -30.64 -26.68
C ALA A 228 -2.65 -29.24 -27.32
N LEU A 229 -1.90 -28.32 -26.68
CA LEU A 229 -1.82 -26.91 -27.08
C LEU A 229 -0.39 -26.52 -27.50
N GLY A 230 0.12 -27.12 -28.58
CA GLY A 230 1.20 -26.53 -29.37
C GLY A 230 2.54 -26.30 -28.66
N GLY A 231 3.24 -27.40 -28.31
CA GLY A 231 4.67 -27.36 -28.02
C GLY A 231 5.52 -27.54 -29.28
N THR A 232 6.75 -27.04 -29.27
CA THR A 232 7.76 -27.28 -30.33
C THR A 232 8.78 -28.34 -29.92
N GLU A 233 8.93 -28.63 -28.63
CA GLU A 233 9.85 -29.64 -28.10
C GLU A 233 9.16 -31.01 -27.99
N PHE A 234 9.80 -32.07 -28.47
CA PHE A 234 9.25 -33.43 -28.36
C PHE A 234 9.36 -33.92 -26.91
N ALA A 235 8.23 -34.29 -26.30
CA ALA A 235 8.20 -34.84 -24.96
C ALA A 235 8.15 -36.38 -24.98
N GLU A 236 7.11 -36.94 -25.59
CA GLU A 236 6.90 -38.39 -25.64
C GLU A 236 6.02 -38.83 -26.82
N LEU A 237 5.98 -40.13 -27.07
CA LEU A 237 4.99 -40.76 -27.95
C LEU A 237 3.87 -41.34 -27.11
N ARG A 238 2.63 -40.95 -27.40
CA ARG A 238 1.43 -41.47 -26.73
C ARG A 238 0.45 -42.09 -27.71
N ASP A 239 -0.45 -42.92 -27.19
CA ASP A 239 -1.52 -43.50 -28.02
C ASP A 239 -2.48 -42.41 -28.51
N TYR A 240 -2.88 -42.51 -29.79
CA TYR A 240 -3.84 -41.61 -30.43
C TYR A 240 -5.21 -41.71 -29.75
N HIS A 241 -5.82 -40.56 -29.51
CA HIS A 241 -7.20 -40.44 -29.05
C HIS A 241 -8.01 -39.63 -30.06
N LEU A 242 -9.30 -39.92 -30.15
CA LEU A 242 -10.21 -39.14 -30.98
C LEU A 242 -10.18 -37.65 -30.57
N GLY A 243 -9.90 -36.78 -31.54
CA GLY A 243 -9.73 -35.33 -31.32
C GLY A 243 -8.27 -34.86 -31.40
N ASP A 244 -7.30 -35.77 -31.48
CA ASP A 244 -5.91 -35.41 -31.73
C ASP A 244 -5.69 -34.97 -33.19
N ASP A 245 -4.81 -33.99 -33.40
CA ASP A 245 -4.44 -33.54 -34.74
C ASP A 245 -3.70 -34.66 -35.49
N LEU A 246 -4.23 -35.07 -36.65
CA LEU A 246 -3.66 -36.10 -37.50
C LEU A 246 -2.25 -35.75 -38.01
N ARG A 247 -1.90 -34.46 -38.08
CA ARG A 247 -0.54 -34.00 -38.44
C ARG A 247 0.52 -34.40 -37.40
N MET A 248 0.09 -34.66 -36.18
CA MET A 248 0.96 -35.02 -35.06
C MET A 248 1.17 -36.53 -34.95
N ILE A 249 0.54 -37.34 -35.82
CA ILE A 249 0.75 -38.80 -35.87
C ILE A 249 2.17 -39.08 -36.36
N ASP A 250 2.92 -39.84 -35.57
CA ASP A 250 4.20 -40.39 -36.01
C ASP A 250 3.95 -41.69 -36.77
N TRP A 251 3.88 -41.60 -38.10
CA TRP A 251 3.62 -42.75 -38.97
C TRP A 251 4.70 -43.83 -38.86
N LYS A 252 5.96 -43.45 -38.58
CA LYS A 252 7.07 -44.39 -38.44
C LYS A 252 6.97 -45.19 -37.14
N ALA A 253 6.63 -44.53 -36.03
CA ALA A 253 6.40 -45.20 -34.76
C ALA A 253 5.13 -46.05 -34.80
N THR A 254 4.07 -45.55 -35.44
CA THR A 254 2.81 -46.26 -35.67
C THR A 254 3.02 -47.56 -36.42
N ALA A 255 3.78 -47.53 -37.53
CA ALA A 255 4.09 -48.72 -38.32
C ALA A 255 4.86 -49.79 -37.53
N ARG A 256 5.70 -49.40 -36.57
CA ARG A 256 6.46 -50.33 -35.72
C ARG A 256 5.64 -50.95 -34.59
N ARG A 257 4.72 -50.18 -33.99
CA ARG A 257 3.93 -50.61 -32.84
C ARG A 257 2.56 -51.20 -33.20
N GLY A 258 2.11 -51.06 -34.44
CA GLY A 258 0.81 -51.58 -34.90
C GLY A 258 -0.41 -50.85 -34.34
N ARG A 259 -0.22 -49.69 -33.69
CA ARG A 259 -1.29 -48.82 -33.18
C ARG A 259 -0.92 -47.35 -33.39
N PRO A 260 -1.89 -46.45 -33.67
CA PRO A 260 -1.58 -45.06 -33.97
C PRO A 260 -0.97 -44.33 -32.76
N LEU A 261 0.21 -43.74 -32.96
CA LEU A 261 0.94 -42.98 -31.97
C LEU A 261 1.04 -41.51 -32.38
N VAL A 262 0.81 -40.62 -31.43
CA VAL A 262 0.88 -39.16 -31.60
C VAL A 262 2.09 -38.63 -30.84
N ARG A 263 2.81 -37.69 -31.46
CA ARG A 263 3.90 -36.95 -30.82
C ARG A 263 3.29 -35.95 -29.83
N ALA A 264 3.47 -36.20 -28.54
CA ALA A 264 3.14 -35.23 -27.51
C ALA A 264 4.28 -34.22 -27.43
N MET A 265 3.97 -32.96 -27.68
CA MET A 265 4.93 -31.87 -27.60
C MET A 265 4.81 -31.15 -26.25
N GLU A 266 5.90 -30.57 -25.78
CA GLU A 266 5.95 -29.66 -24.63
C GLU A 266 6.46 -28.28 -25.10
N PRO A 267 6.01 -27.18 -24.47
CA PRO A 267 6.59 -25.87 -24.72
C PRO A 267 8.09 -25.87 -24.43
N GLU A 268 8.86 -25.25 -25.33
CA GLU A 268 10.30 -25.13 -25.22
C GLU A 268 10.70 -24.40 -23.92
N ARG A 269 11.75 -24.91 -23.28
CA ARG A 269 12.39 -24.32 -22.09
C ARG A 269 13.62 -23.50 -22.49
N ASP A 270 14.16 -22.72 -21.56
CA ASP A 270 15.33 -21.88 -21.76
C ASP A 270 15.18 -20.81 -22.86
N GLN A 271 13.95 -20.37 -23.13
CA GLN A 271 13.73 -19.25 -24.04
C GLN A 271 14.23 -17.95 -23.41
N LEU A 272 14.67 -17.02 -24.25
CA LEU A 272 15.20 -15.75 -23.79
C LEU A 272 14.07 -14.72 -23.65
N LEU A 273 13.85 -14.24 -22.43
CA LEU A 273 12.91 -13.19 -22.11
C LEU A 273 13.68 -11.96 -21.61
N ILE A 274 13.67 -10.89 -22.39
CA ILE A 274 14.28 -9.61 -22.03
C ILE A 274 13.16 -8.64 -21.71
N ILE A 275 13.16 -8.13 -20.48
CA ILE A 275 12.19 -7.14 -20.01
C ILE A 275 12.93 -5.80 -19.90
N LEU A 276 12.43 -4.77 -20.56
CA LEU A 276 12.95 -3.41 -20.52
C LEU A 276 11.88 -2.52 -19.91
N LEU A 277 12.17 -1.90 -18.77
CA LEU A 277 11.29 -0.97 -18.09
C LEU A 277 11.83 0.45 -18.24
N ASP A 278 11.03 1.29 -18.86
CA ASP A 278 11.29 2.72 -18.95
C ASP A 278 11.12 3.37 -17.56
N ARG A 279 12.07 4.21 -17.15
CA ARG A 279 11.99 5.05 -15.94
C ARG A 279 11.97 6.55 -16.25
N GLY A 280 11.85 6.95 -17.50
CA GLY A 280 11.88 8.34 -17.92
C GLY A 280 10.62 9.12 -17.59
N ARG A 281 10.52 10.31 -18.19
CA ARG A 281 9.57 11.38 -17.86
C ARG A 281 8.12 10.90 -17.93
N LEU A 282 7.75 10.12 -18.94
CA LEU A 282 6.36 9.66 -19.10
C LEU A 282 5.92 8.71 -17.97
N MET A 283 6.89 8.08 -17.30
CA MET A 283 6.65 7.12 -16.23
C MET A 283 6.54 7.77 -14.84
N THR A 284 6.76 9.09 -14.73
CA THR A 284 6.62 9.87 -13.46
C THR A 284 5.18 10.26 -13.13
N ALA A 285 4.24 10.13 -14.09
CA ALA A 285 2.83 10.42 -13.88
C ALA A 285 2.22 9.47 -12.83
N THR A 286 1.32 10.00 -12.00
CA THR A 286 0.60 9.20 -11.00
C THR A 286 -0.72 8.71 -11.59
N VAL A 287 -0.98 7.41 -11.55
CA VAL A 287 -2.23 6.77 -11.99
C VAL A 287 -2.74 5.88 -10.86
N ALA A 288 -4.00 6.07 -10.47
CA ALA A 288 -4.64 5.32 -9.37
C ALA A 288 -3.81 5.28 -8.07
N GLY A 289 -3.17 6.41 -7.72
CA GLY A 289 -2.41 6.58 -6.48
C GLY A 289 -0.94 6.13 -6.51
N LEU A 290 -0.48 5.45 -7.58
CA LEU A 290 0.93 5.03 -7.74
C LEU A 290 1.56 5.68 -8.97
N LYS A 291 2.88 5.70 -9.08
CA LYS A 291 3.55 6.12 -10.32
C LYS A 291 3.32 5.10 -11.41
N ARG A 292 3.24 5.53 -12.68
CA ARG A 292 3.19 4.63 -13.85
C ARG A 292 4.37 3.66 -13.84
N PHE A 293 5.55 4.15 -13.45
CA PHE A 293 6.72 3.33 -13.20
C PHE A 293 6.46 2.18 -12.21
N ASP A 294 5.74 2.43 -11.11
CA ASP A 294 5.49 1.40 -10.09
C ASP A 294 4.58 0.30 -10.61
N TRP A 295 3.56 0.67 -11.40
CA TRP A 295 2.71 -0.28 -12.11
C TRP A 295 3.49 -1.09 -13.15
N GLY A 296 4.34 -0.42 -13.94
CA GLY A 296 5.24 -1.06 -14.90
C GLY A 296 6.25 -2.01 -14.22
N LEU A 297 6.78 -1.64 -13.06
CA LEU A 297 7.69 -2.46 -12.27
C LEU A 297 6.98 -3.70 -11.71
N ASN A 298 5.77 -3.55 -11.19
CA ASN A 298 4.96 -4.67 -10.74
C ASN A 298 4.67 -5.65 -11.90
N ALA A 299 4.40 -5.14 -13.10
CA ALA A 299 4.19 -5.97 -14.29
C ALA A 299 5.47 -6.66 -14.75
N ALA A 300 6.61 -5.95 -14.76
CA ALA A 300 7.93 -6.51 -15.05
C ALA A 300 8.26 -7.67 -14.11
N LEU A 301 8.04 -7.49 -12.81
CA LEU A 301 8.30 -8.52 -11.80
C LEU A 301 7.35 -9.71 -11.93
N ALA A 302 6.07 -9.47 -12.22
CA ALA A 302 5.09 -10.53 -12.45
C ALA A 302 5.46 -11.38 -13.67
N LEU A 303 5.86 -10.71 -14.76
CA LEU A 303 6.34 -11.36 -15.96
C LEU A 303 7.65 -12.12 -15.72
N ALA A 304 8.61 -11.53 -15.00
CA ALA A 304 9.87 -12.17 -14.63
C ALA A 304 9.66 -13.44 -13.79
N LEU A 305 8.85 -13.36 -12.74
CA LEU A 305 8.44 -14.50 -11.93
C LEU A 305 7.81 -15.59 -12.81
N THR A 306 6.93 -15.22 -13.73
CA THR A 306 6.27 -16.17 -14.63
C THR A 306 7.28 -16.84 -15.54
N GLY A 307 8.18 -16.08 -16.18
CA GLY A 307 9.22 -16.60 -17.05
C GLY A 307 10.15 -17.60 -16.33
N LEU A 308 10.64 -17.22 -15.16
CA LEU A 308 11.50 -18.08 -14.32
C LEU A 308 10.79 -19.37 -13.92
N ARG A 309 9.52 -19.29 -13.51
CA ARG A 309 8.68 -20.47 -13.19
C ARG A 309 8.40 -21.36 -14.40
N ARG A 310 8.43 -20.79 -15.61
CA ARG A 310 8.27 -21.51 -16.88
C ARG A 310 9.60 -21.97 -17.47
N GLY A 311 10.71 -21.84 -16.72
CA GLY A 311 12.03 -22.33 -17.10
C GLY A 311 12.74 -21.46 -18.14
N ASP A 312 12.36 -20.19 -18.29
CA ASP A 312 13.01 -19.26 -19.21
C ASP A 312 14.16 -18.50 -18.55
N LYS A 313 15.07 -17.99 -19.40
CA LYS A 313 16.14 -17.08 -19.01
C LYS A 313 15.60 -15.67 -19.05
N VAL A 314 15.46 -15.06 -17.88
CA VAL A 314 14.87 -13.73 -17.75
C VAL A 314 15.95 -12.70 -17.49
N GLY A 315 16.06 -11.70 -18.37
CA GLY A 315 16.86 -10.49 -18.13
C GLY A 315 15.97 -9.29 -17.89
N LEU A 316 16.45 -8.35 -17.09
CA LEU A 316 15.74 -7.11 -16.77
C LEU A 316 16.66 -5.90 -16.98
N GLY A 317 16.20 -4.97 -17.81
CA GLY A 317 16.79 -3.65 -17.98
C GLY A 317 15.87 -2.56 -17.44
N ILE A 318 16.42 -1.56 -16.77
CA ILE A 318 15.73 -0.30 -16.46
C ILE A 318 16.50 0.82 -17.14
N PHE A 319 15.82 1.65 -17.93
CA PHE A 319 16.47 2.66 -18.77
C PHE A 319 15.75 4.01 -18.74
N ASP A 320 16.54 5.06 -18.95
CA ASP A 320 16.13 6.45 -19.22
C ASP A 320 16.92 6.94 -20.43
N LYS A 321 17.77 7.98 -20.31
CA LYS A 321 18.76 8.36 -21.33
C LYS A 321 19.83 7.29 -21.55
N GLN A 322 19.97 6.36 -20.62
CA GLN A 322 20.88 5.22 -20.72
C GLN A 322 20.31 4.00 -20.00
N LEU A 323 20.93 2.84 -20.22
CA LEU A 323 20.59 1.61 -19.50
C LEU A 323 21.14 1.66 -18.06
N HIS A 324 20.38 2.27 -17.16
CA HIS A 324 20.75 2.49 -15.75
C HIS A 324 20.96 1.19 -14.97
N THR A 325 20.11 0.19 -15.20
CA THR A 325 20.21 -1.11 -14.54
C THR A 325 20.11 -2.20 -15.58
N TRP A 326 21.05 -3.14 -15.55
CA TRP A 326 21.02 -4.32 -16.41
C TRP A 326 21.30 -5.58 -15.62
N LEU A 327 20.33 -6.49 -15.62
CA LEU A 327 20.45 -7.83 -15.07
C LEU A 327 20.42 -8.82 -16.23
N ALA A 328 21.57 -9.46 -16.47
CA ALA A 328 21.72 -10.40 -17.57
C ALA A 328 20.75 -11.60 -17.42
N PRO A 329 20.24 -12.16 -18.53
CA PRO A 329 19.29 -13.24 -18.49
C PRO A 329 19.81 -14.48 -17.78
N GLN A 330 19.13 -14.89 -16.71
CA GLN A 330 19.42 -16.10 -15.96
C GLN A 330 18.14 -16.87 -15.65
N SER A 331 18.29 -18.14 -15.32
CA SER A 331 17.19 -19.02 -14.91
C SER A 331 17.22 -19.25 -13.40
N GLY A 332 16.09 -19.70 -12.83
CA GLY A 332 16.01 -20.20 -11.46
C GLY A 332 15.44 -19.19 -10.45
N ASP A 333 14.89 -19.72 -9.36
CA ASP A 333 14.14 -18.96 -8.35
C ASP A 333 15.03 -17.94 -7.59
N SER A 334 16.34 -18.22 -7.45
CA SER A 334 17.28 -17.29 -6.82
C SER A 334 17.45 -15.98 -7.60
N HIS A 335 17.27 -16.02 -8.93
CA HIS A 335 17.40 -14.84 -9.78
C HIS A 335 16.29 -13.81 -9.50
N LEU A 336 15.08 -14.24 -9.12
CA LEU A 336 14.00 -13.32 -8.75
C LEU A 336 14.37 -12.49 -7.51
N GLY A 337 14.99 -13.11 -6.51
CA GLY A 337 15.49 -12.39 -5.32
C GLY A 337 16.54 -11.35 -5.68
N HIS A 338 17.44 -11.68 -6.61
CA HIS A 338 18.44 -10.76 -7.13
C HIS A 338 17.81 -9.60 -7.93
N ILE A 339 16.79 -9.87 -8.75
CA ILE A 339 16.02 -8.80 -9.42
C ILE A 339 15.41 -7.86 -8.38
N LEU A 340 14.67 -8.41 -7.40
CA LEU A 340 13.99 -7.61 -6.37
C LEU A 340 14.94 -6.71 -5.58
N SER A 341 16.15 -7.18 -5.26
CA SER A 341 17.12 -6.38 -4.51
C SER A 341 17.67 -5.18 -5.29
N HIS A 342 17.74 -5.26 -6.62
CA HIS A 342 18.27 -4.18 -7.47
C HIS A 342 17.19 -3.17 -7.86
N VAL A 343 15.95 -3.61 -8.06
CA VAL A 343 14.86 -2.71 -8.48
C VAL A 343 14.21 -1.96 -7.32
N TYR A 344 14.42 -2.40 -6.08
CA TYR A 344 13.79 -1.85 -4.89
C TYR A 344 13.94 -0.31 -4.76
N GLN A 345 15.12 0.22 -5.13
CA GLN A 345 15.44 1.66 -5.04
C GLN A 345 15.28 2.41 -6.36
N CYS A 346 14.79 1.76 -7.42
CA CYS A 346 14.60 2.42 -8.70
C CYS A 346 13.35 3.31 -8.64
N GLU A 347 13.47 4.54 -9.13
CA GLU A 347 12.41 5.57 -9.12
C GLU A 347 12.32 6.24 -10.49
N PRO A 348 11.15 6.67 -10.98
CA PRO A 348 11.09 7.38 -12.25
C PRO A 348 11.76 8.75 -12.16
N VAL A 349 12.32 9.21 -13.28
CA VAL A 349 13.04 10.48 -13.41
C VAL A 349 12.38 11.39 -14.45
N PHE A 350 12.50 12.69 -14.26
CA PHE A 350 12.03 13.69 -15.25
C PHE A 350 13.04 13.87 -16.39
N GLU A 351 13.40 12.76 -17.05
CA GLU A 351 14.32 12.75 -18.19
C GLU A 351 13.68 12.04 -19.40
N GLU A 352 13.95 12.51 -20.61
CA GLU A 352 13.52 11.79 -21.82
C GLU A 352 14.33 10.50 -22.01
N SER A 353 13.66 9.44 -22.46
CA SER A 353 14.24 8.11 -22.59
C SER A 353 14.88 7.90 -23.96
N ASP A 354 16.09 7.34 -24.00
CA ASP A 354 16.80 6.94 -25.22
C ASP A 354 16.44 5.49 -25.57
N TYR A 355 15.34 5.33 -26.32
CA TYR A 355 14.87 4.02 -26.76
C TYR A 355 15.83 3.41 -27.78
N MET A 356 16.41 4.25 -28.64
CA MET A 356 17.29 3.81 -29.71
C MET A 356 18.63 3.29 -29.19
N GLY A 357 19.24 3.99 -28.24
CA GLY A 357 20.45 3.56 -27.55
C GLY A 357 20.22 2.27 -26.77
N THR A 358 19.10 2.17 -26.05
CA THR A 358 18.72 0.95 -25.32
C THR A 358 18.55 -0.24 -26.25
N VAL A 359 17.80 -0.10 -27.34
CA VAL A 359 17.63 -1.17 -28.35
C VAL A 359 18.95 -1.54 -29.02
N SER A 360 19.80 -0.55 -29.32
CA SER A 360 21.13 -0.78 -29.91
C SER A 360 22.01 -1.61 -28.99
N ALA A 361 21.99 -1.35 -27.68
CA ALA A 361 22.71 -2.14 -26.70
C ALA A 361 22.22 -3.61 -26.69
N ILE A 362 20.90 -3.83 -26.69
CA ILE A 362 20.33 -5.18 -26.71
C ILE A 362 20.68 -5.94 -28.00
N LEU A 363 20.60 -5.28 -29.17
CA LEU A 363 21.01 -5.85 -30.45
C LEU A 363 22.50 -6.18 -30.51
N GLY A 364 23.35 -5.42 -29.80
CA GLY A 364 24.78 -5.68 -29.70
C GLY A 364 25.12 -6.86 -28.79
N HIS A 365 24.37 -7.05 -27.70
CA HIS A 365 24.63 -8.11 -26.71
C HIS A 365 24.00 -9.47 -27.06
N TYR A 366 22.86 -9.49 -27.76
CA TYR A 366 22.11 -10.72 -28.03
C TYR A 366 21.93 -10.99 -29.52
N THR A 367 22.28 -12.21 -29.92
CA THR A 367 22.15 -12.69 -31.31
C THR A 367 21.06 -13.74 -31.48
N ARG A 368 20.65 -14.41 -30.40
CA ARG A 368 19.57 -15.41 -30.41
C ARG A 368 18.20 -14.74 -30.37
N ARG A 369 17.21 -15.41 -30.94
CA ARG A 369 15.80 -15.01 -30.85
C ARG A 369 15.36 -14.90 -29.39
N ALA A 370 14.61 -13.87 -29.08
CA ALA A 370 14.15 -13.53 -27.73
C ALA A 370 12.82 -12.79 -27.82
N LEU A 371 12.00 -12.94 -26.77
CA LEU A 371 10.91 -12.01 -26.51
C LEU A 371 11.51 -10.77 -25.84
N VAL A 372 11.37 -9.60 -26.48
CA VAL A 372 11.82 -8.33 -25.92
C VAL A 372 10.58 -7.52 -25.55
N VAL A 373 10.27 -7.47 -24.26
CA VAL A 373 9.13 -6.74 -23.71
C VAL A 373 9.59 -5.35 -23.27
N VAL A 374 9.00 -4.30 -23.84
CA VAL A 374 9.26 -2.91 -23.45
C VAL A 374 8.03 -2.38 -22.73
N LEU A 375 8.19 -2.05 -21.45
CA LEU A 375 7.18 -1.42 -20.60
C LEU A 375 7.44 0.08 -20.56
N THR A 376 6.56 0.85 -21.16
CA THR A 376 6.69 2.31 -21.28
C THR A 376 5.31 2.94 -21.46
N GLU A 377 5.25 4.19 -21.90
CA GLU A 377 4.04 4.93 -22.19
C GLU A 377 4.06 5.47 -23.63
N ILE A 378 2.89 5.54 -24.26
CA ILE A 378 2.71 6.09 -25.61
C ILE A 378 1.69 7.22 -25.57
N ILE A 379 2.09 8.43 -25.96
CA ILE A 379 1.15 9.55 -26.04
C ILE A 379 0.46 9.52 -27.41
N ASP A 380 1.22 9.80 -28.45
CA ASP A 380 0.75 9.86 -29.84
C ASP A 380 1.85 9.37 -30.80
N GLU A 381 1.54 9.31 -32.10
CA GLU A 381 2.47 8.83 -33.14
C GLU A 381 3.71 9.72 -33.28
N VAL A 382 3.59 11.04 -33.11
CA VAL A 382 4.66 12.02 -33.33
C VAL A 382 5.62 12.05 -32.14
N ALA A 383 5.08 12.19 -30.93
CA ALA A 383 5.84 12.18 -29.69
C ALA A 383 6.55 10.84 -29.46
N SER A 384 5.97 9.73 -29.95
CA SER A 384 6.51 8.38 -29.75
C SER A 384 7.34 7.87 -30.94
N GLN A 385 7.70 8.72 -31.91
CA GLN A 385 8.43 8.29 -33.12
C GLN A 385 9.72 7.51 -32.82
N GLU A 386 10.47 7.93 -31.80
CA GLU A 386 11.71 7.26 -31.41
C GLU A 386 11.44 5.83 -30.92
N LEU A 387 10.46 5.65 -30.02
CA LEU A 387 10.02 4.33 -29.56
C LEU A 387 9.53 3.46 -30.73
N LEU A 388 8.69 4.00 -31.63
CA LEU A 388 8.21 3.29 -32.81
C LEU A 388 9.38 2.79 -33.67
N GLY A 389 10.37 3.65 -33.94
CA GLY A 389 11.57 3.31 -34.67
C GLY A 389 12.43 2.25 -33.96
N ALA A 390 12.57 2.36 -32.64
CA ALA A 390 13.32 1.42 -31.81
C ALA A 390 12.66 0.03 -31.83
N MET A 391 11.33 -0.06 -31.66
CA MET A 391 10.60 -1.34 -31.72
C MET A 391 10.70 -1.99 -33.10
N ALA A 392 10.59 -1.21 -34.18
CA ALA A 392 10.72 -1.72 -35.54
C ALA A 392 12.12 -2.31 -35.82
N ARG A 393 13.18 -1.76 -35.19
CA ARG A 393 14.55 -2.30 -35.31
C ARG A 393 14.73 -3.65 -34.61
N LEU A 394 13.89 -4.00 -33.64
CA LEU A 394 13.94 -5.29 -32.96
C LEU A 394 13.31 -6.42 -33.81
N THR A 395 12.26 -6.12 -34.60
CA THR A 395 11.46 -7.10 -35.35
C THR A 395 12.26 -8.10 -36.21
N PRO A 396 13.34 -7.72 -36.91
CA PRO A 396 14.07 -8.67 -37.76
C PRO A 396 14.70 -9.85 -37.01
N ARG A 397 14.95 -9.71 -35.70
CA ARG A 397 15.71 -10.70 -34.90
C ARG A 397 14.94 -11.18 -33.67
N PHE A 398 14.18 -10.30 -33.06
CA PHE A 398 13.46 -10.54 -31.82
C PHE A 398 11.96 -10.52 -32.08
N LEU A 399 11.20 -10.98 -31.09
CA LEU A 399 9.77 -10.73 -31.02
C LEU A 399 9.56 -9.51 -30.10
N PRO A 400 9.47 -8.28 -30.65
CA PRO A 400 9.19 -7.09 -29.85
C PRO A 400 7.76 -7.11 -29.32
N PHE A 401 7.61 -6.73 -28.05
CA PHE A 401 6.32 -6.60 -27.37
C PHE A 401 6.28 -5.28 -26.60
N CYS A 402 5.56 -4.31 -27.14
CA CYS A 402 5.31 -3.03 -26.48
C CYS A 402 4.15 -3.16 -25.50
N VAL A 403 4.37 -2.78 -24.25
CA VAL A 403 3.36 -2.80 -23.19
C VAL A 403 3.24 -1.39 -22.65
N ALA A 404 2.03 -0.83 -22.72
CA ALA A 404 1.76 0.50 -22.26
C ALA A 404 0.60 0.54 -21.27
N LEU A 405 0.69 1.50 -20.36
CA LEU A 405 -0.30 1.72 -19.30
C LEU A 405 -1.40 2.62 -19.80
N ARG A 406 -2.65 2.19 -19.63
CA ARG A 406 -3.82 3.00 -19.93
C ARG A 406 -4.33 3.69 -18.68
N ASP A 407 -4.61 4.98 -18.80
CA ASP A 407 -5.24 5.75 -17.74
C ASP A 407 -6.77 5.71 -17.86
N ARG A 408 -7.44 5.08 -16.88
CA ARG A 408 -8.91 5.02 -16.83
C ARG A 408 -9.54 6.40 -16.66
N HIS A 409 -8.83 7.38 -16.13
CA HIS A 409 -9.39 8.71 -15.95
C HIS A 409 -9.70 9.38 -17.29
N ILE A 410 -8.81 9.24 -18.27
CA ILE A 410 -9.03 9.76 -19.63
C ILE A 410 -10.22 9.06 -20.29
N GLU A 411 -10.34 7.73 -20.13
CA GLU A 411 -11.53 6.99 -20.63
C GLU A 411 -12.82 7.45 -19.95
N SER A 412 -12.76 7.74 -18.64
CA SER A 412 -13.94 8.20 -17.90
C SER A 412 -14.43 9.56 -18.39
N ILE A 413 -13.52 10.49 -18.70
CA ILE A 413 -13.84 11.80 -19.27
C ILE A 413 -14.40 11.62 -20.70
N ALA A 414 -13.75 10.79 -21.52
CA ALA A 414 -14.16 10.55 -22.90
C ALA A 414 -15.58 9.95 -23.01
N HIS A 415 -16.00 9.14 -22.02
CA HIS A 415 -17.27 8.42 -22.04
C HIS A 415 -18.28 8.93 -21.00
N GLN A 416 -18.01 10.07 -20.38
CA GLN A 416 -18.95 10.67 -19.44
C GLN A 416 -20.22 11.12 -20.18
N PRO A 417 -21.42 10.68 -19.76
CA PRO A 417 -22.65 11.15 -20.37
C PRO A 417 -22.86 12.63 -20.02
N LEU A 418 -23.08 13.46 -21.04
CA LEU A 418 -23.44 14.86 -20.86
C LEU A 418 -24.88 14.94 -20.35
N THR A 419 -25.07 15.19 -19.05
CA THR A 419 -26.40 15.40 -18.48
C THR A 419 -26.86 16.85 -18.72
N PRO A 420 -28.03 17.09 -19.34
CA PRO A 420 -28.54 18.44 -19.63
C PRO A 420 -28.88 19.31 -18.41
N GLN A 421 -28.64 18.83 -17.18
CA GLN A 421 -29.22 19.38 -15.95
C GLN A 421 -28.23 20.19 -15.09
N ALA A 422 -26.98 20.41 -15.55
CA ALA A 422 -26.09 21.37 -14.90
C ALA A 422 -26.45 22.80 -15.38
N ILE A 423 -26.90 23.63 -14.45
CA ILE A 423 -27.62 24.89 -14.66
C ILE A 423 -26.72 26.07 -15.14
N ASP A 424 -25.42 25.84 -15.36
CA ASP A 424 -24.48 26.87 -15.83
C ASP A 424 -23.83 26.52 -17.18
N VAL A 425 -24.09 27.38 -18.18
CA VAL A 425 -23.59 27.25 -19.58
C VAL A 425 -22.04 27.19 -19.67
N PRO A 426 -21.25 27.94 -18.88
CA PRO A 426 -19.78 27.89 -18.96
C PRO A 426 -19.18 26.53 -18.59
N ASP A 427 -19.76 25.85 -17.59
CA ASP A 427 -19.26 24.56 -17.10
C ASP A 427 -19.54 23.43 -18.09
N GLN A 428 -20.68 23.50 -18.81
CA GLN A 428 -21.00 22.55 -19.88
C GLN A 428 -20.04 22.66 -21.07
N VAL A 429 -19.67 23.88 -21.47
CA VAL A 429 -18.74 24.09 -22.58
C VAL A 429 -17.35 23.53 -22.24
N THR A 430 -16.88 23.78 -21.02
CA THR A 430 -15.60 23.26 -20.52
C THR A 430 -15.60 21.72 -20.51
N ALA A 431 -16.66 21.10 -19.97
CA ALA A 431 -16.80 19.65 -19.96
C ALA A 431 -16.81 19.04 -21.37
N LEU A 432 -17.46 19.70 -22.34
CA LEU A 432 -17.45 19.26 -23.74
C LEU A 432 -16.06 19.34 -24.35
N TYR A 433 -15.31 20.42 -24.08
CA TYR A 433 -13.92 20.56 -24.52
C TYR A 433 -13.02 19.48 -23.92
N GLU A 434 -13.13 19.23 -22.61
CA GLU A 434 -12.38 18.16 -21.94
C GLU A 434 -12.68 16.79 -22.53
N GLN A 435 -13.96 16.49 -22.78
CA GLN A 435 -14.38 15.25 -23.44
C GLN A 435 -13.82 15.13 -24.86
N ALA A 436 -13.87 16.19 -25.67
CA ALA A 436 -13.34 16.20 -27.03
C ALA A 436 -11.82 15.96 -27.05
N VAL A 437 -11.07 16.62 -26.15
CA VAL A 437 -9.63 16.41 -26.00
C VAL A 437 -9.32 14.98 -25.55
N ALA A 438 -10.08 14.43 -24.59
CA ALA A 438 -9.89 13.07 -24.13
C ALA A 438 -10.11 12.04 -25.27
N LEU A 439 -11.15 12.24 -26.10
CA LEU A 439 -11.39 11.39 -27.28
C LEU A 439 -10.26 11.48 -28.31
N ASP A 440 -9.76 12.68 -28.59
CA ASP A 440 -8.65 12.87 -29.53
C ASP A 440 -7.36 12.19 -29.03
N LEU A 441 -7.02 12.32 -27.74
CA LEU A 441 -5.88 11.65 -27.13
C LEU A 441 -5.98 10.12 -27.24
N LEU A 442 -7.16 9.55 -26.96
CA LEU A 442 -7.40 8.10 -27.11
C LEU A 442 -7.24 7.65 -28.58
N HIS A 443 -7.72 8.44 -29.53
CA HIS A 443 -7.61 8.15 -30.95
C HIS A 443 -6.16 8.23 -31.47
N GLN A 444 -5.42 9.27 -31.07
CA GLN A 444 -4.00 9.43 -31.41
C GLN A 444 -3.16 8.26 -30.86
N ARG A 445 -3.44 7.84 -29.62
CA ARG A 445 -2.80 6.66 -29.02
C ARG A 445 -3.10 5.38 -29.80
N GLN A 446 -4.36 5.14 -30.19
CA GLN A 446 -4.73 3.98 -31.00
C GLN A 446 -4.01 3.92 -32.34
N ARG A 447 -3.81 5.08 -33.00
CA ARG A 447 -3.04 5.17 -34.25
C ARG A 447 -1.57 4.76 -34.05
N ALA A 448 -0.94 5.22 -32.97
CA ALA A 448 0.43 4.84 -32.65
C ALA A 448 0.58 3.32 -32.45
N PHE A 449 -0.36 2.68 -31.74
CA PHE A 449 -0.37 1.23 -31.59
C PHE A 449 -0.61 0.48 -32.89
N ALA A 450 -1.57 0.92 -33.70
CA ALA A 450 -1.83 0.31 -35.01
C ALA A 450 -0.57 0.33 -35.89
N ARG A 451 0.25 1.39 -35.79
CA ARG A 451 1.52 1.49 -36.50
C ARG A 451 2.56 0.48 -36.01
N LEU A 452 2.67 0.26 -34.69
CA LEU A 452 3.52 -0.80 -34.12
C LEU A 452 3.08 -2.18 -34.63
N GLU A 453 1.78 -2.47 -34.59
CA GLU A 453 1.25 -3.76 -35.04
C GLU A 453 1.53 -4.01 -36.53
N GLN A 454 1.38 -2.97 -37.38
CA GLN A 454 1.75 -3.04 -38.80
C GLN A 454 3.24 -3.34 -39.02
N GLN A 455 4.11 -2.98 -38.08
CA GLN A 455 5.55 -3.25 -38.10
C GLN A 455 5.92 -4.61 -37.47
N GLY A 456 4.93 -5.44 -37.15
CA GLY A 456 5.13 -6.77 -36.58
C GLY A 456 5.41 -6.78 -35.07
N VAL A 457 5.20 -5.65 -34.39
CA VAL A 457 5.36 -5.51 -32.94
C VAL A 457 4.09 -5.96 -32.24
N LEU A 458 4.22 -6.79 -31.21
CA LEU A 458 3.09 -7.11 -30.34
C LEU A 458 2.78 -5.92 -29.46
N VAL A 459 1.50 -5.64 -29.23
CA VAL A 459 1.05 -4.52 -28.40
C VAL A 459 0.13 -5.01 -27.29
N LEU A 460 0.27 -4.43 -26.10
CA LEU A 460 -0.69 -4.53 -25.01
C LEU A 460 -0.92 -3.14 -24.42
N ASP A 461 -2.15 -2.66 -24.55
CA ASP A 461 -2.64 -1.46 -23.89
C ASP A 461 -3.61 -1.87 -22.77
N ALA A 462 -3.19 -1.72 -21.52
CA ALA A 462 -3.90 -2.27 -20.37
C ALA A 462 -4.09 -1.23 -19.26
N PRO A 463 -5.26 -1.21 -18.58
CA PRO A 463 -5.44 -0.44 -17.36
C PRO A 463 -4.38 -0.76 -16.32
N ALA A 464 -3.93 0.25 -15.57
CA ALA A 464 -2.85 0.12 -14.61
C ALA A 464 -3.06 -1.00 -13.56
N ASP A 465 -4.28 -1.21 -13.09
CA ASP A 465 -4.63 -2.25 -12.11
C ASP A 465 -4.67 -3.68 -12.70
N GLN A 466 -4.68 -3.83 -14.03
CA GLN A 466 -4.79 -5.12 -14.73
C GLN A 466 -3.56 -5.50 -15.54
N ILE A 467 -2.64 -4.55 -15.76
CA ILE A 467 -1.47 -4.72 -16.64
C ILE A 467 -0.64 -5.97 -16.33
N SER A 468 -0.34 -6.24 -15.06
CA SER A 468 0.45 -7.40 -14.65
C SER A 468 -0.22 -8.72 -15.07
N THR A 469 -1.53 -8.85 -14.83
CA THR A 469 -2.29 -10.06 -15.15
C THR A 469 -2.39 -10.27 -16.66
N LEU A 470 -2.77 -9.22 -17.41
CA LEU A 470 -2.93 -9.29 -18.85
C LEU A 470 -1.60 -9.55 -19.56
N LEU A 471 -0.50 -8.98 -19.08
CA LEU A 471 0.84 -9.22 -19.61
C LEU A 471 1.27 -10.68 -19.41
N VAL A 472 1.08 -11.20 -18.19
CA VAL A 472 1.37 -12.61 -17.87
C VAL A 472 0.55 -13.55 -18.74
N ASP A 473 -0.76 -13.34 -18.85
CA ASP A 473 -1.63 -14.17 -19.66
C ASP A 473 -1.25 -14.11 -21.15
N ARG A 474 -0.85 -12.93 -21.66
CA ARG A 474 -0.39 -12.76 -23.04
C ARG A 474 0.93 -13.49 -23.30
N TYR A 475 1.88 -13.41 -22.37
CA TYR A 475 3.14 -14.15 -22.45
C TYR A 475 2.89 -15.67 -22.43
N LEU A 476 2.05 -16.17 -21.52
CA LEU A 476 1.71 -17.59 -21.46
C LEU A 476 1.05 -18.10 -22.74
N LEU A 477 0.20 -17.27 -23.37
CA LEU A 477 -0.41 -17.57 -24.65
C LEU A 477 0.62 -17.62 -25.78
N LEU A 478 1.56 -16.67 -25.83
CA LEU A 478 2.65 -16.67 -26.82
C LEU A 478 3.51 -17.93 -26.70
N LYS A 479 3.86 -18.30 -25.47
CA LYS A 479 4.62 -19.51 -25.16
C LYS A 479 3.87 -20.77 -25.56
N ALA A 480 2.58 -20.86 -25.24
CA ALA A 480 1.72 -21.99 -25.63
C ALA A 480 1.46 -22.09 -27.14
N ARG A 481 1.74 -21.04 -27.92
CA ARG A 481 1.61 -21.09 -29.40
C ARG A 481 2.95 -21.36 -30.10
N GLY A 482 4.03 -21.57 -29.37
CA GLY A 482 5.38 -21.73 -29.93
C GLY A 482 5.83 -20.50 -30.75
N ARG A 483 5.37 -19.31 -30.38
CA ARG A 483 5.71 -18.06 -31.10
C ARG A 483 7.01 -17.41 -30.61
N LEU A 484 7.54 -17.86 -29.47
CA LEU A 484 8.72 -17.32 -28.82
C LEU A 484 9.99 -17.84 -29.48
#